data_AF-A0A2T1DQN3-F1
#
_entry.id   AF-A0A2T1DQN3-F1
#
_cell.length_a   1.000
_cell.length_b   1.000
_cell.length_c   1.000
_cell.angle_alpha   90.00
_cell.angle_beta   90.00
_cell.angle_gamma   90.00
#
_symmetry.space_group_name_H-M   'P 1'
#
loop_
_entity.id
_entity.type
_entity.pdbx_description
1 polymer ?
#
loop_
_entity_poly.entity_id
_entity_poly.type
_entity_poly.pdbx_seq_one_letter_code
_entity_poly.pdbx_strand_id
1 'polypeptide(L)'
;MNGIFSNQSLPALNSEWFVASASTDHQIASSIDRSRILGKPTVHLVLDRWSQMIVGSHVSLEEGFQLGCLLAFENALAEKISFCRKLGIEISDADYPCHHICESLLLGFTPTEWFSNSLLEFGVHVKSPNSRQSAQNAKIEASLGHDILSLGSCGASDRQLNGILDLKQFRRLLVQYILHYNNHQKLEPYLIDEQTDQHTDLVPIDLWNWGLCSSSNSLRAAPFER
;
A
#
# COMPACT_ATOMS: atom_id res chain seq x y z
N MET A 1 42.49 4.32 -0.76
CA MET A 1 41.60 3.13 -0.87
C MET A 1 40.21 3.68 -1.13
N ASN A 2 39.83 3.74 -2.41
CA ASN A 2 38.53 4.25 -2.83
C ASN A 2 37.51 3.13 -2.68
N GLY A 3 36.66 3.23 -1.66
CA GLY A 3 35.52 2.35 -1.49
C GLY A 3 34.60 2.49 -2.70
N ILE A 4 34.36 1.37 -3.37
CA ILE A 4 33.35 1.23 -4.41
C ILE A 4 32.00 1.37 -3.69
N PHE A 5 31.51 2.60 -3.54
CA PHE A 5 30.10 2.82 -3.28
C PHE A 5 29.38 2.40 -4.54
N SER A 6 28.67 1.28 -4.49
CA SER A 6 27.77 0.85 -5.54
C SER A 6 26.72 1.96 -5.73
N ASN A 7 26.89 2.77 -6.78
CA ASN A 7 25.83 3.63 -7.33
C ASN A 7 24.71 2.72 -7.84
N GLN A 8 23.87 2.21 -6.95
CA GLN A 8 22.55 1.73 -7.32
C GLN A 8 21.62 2.92 -7.19
N SER A 9 21.30 3.52 -8.34
CA SER A 9 20.27 4.53 -8.48
C SER A 9 18.96 4.01 -7.88
N LEU A 10 18.20 4.91 -7.27
CA LEU A 10 16.82 4.66 -6.85
C LEU A 10 16.02 3.90 -7.94
N PRO A 11 15.09 2.99 -7.57
CA PRO A 11 14.15 2.46 -8.53
C PRO A 11 13.39 3.63 -9.17
N ALA A 12 13.08 3.53 -10.45
CA ALA A 12 12.23 4.53 -11.10
C ALA A 12 10.83 4.53 -10.47
N LEU A 13 10.11 5.63 -10.63
CA LEU A 13 8.69 5.68 -10.26
C LEU A 13 7.97 4.45 -10.85
N ASN A 14 7.15 3.79 -10.04
CA ASN A 14 6.30 2.68 -10.45
C ASN A 14 7.08 1.43 -10.95
N SER A 15 8.42 1.37 -10.84
CA SER A 15 9.15 0.17 -11.25
C SER A 15 9.09 -0.93 -10.20
N GLU A 16 9.19 -0.55 -8.92
CA GLU A 16 9.29 -1.49 -7.81
C GLU A 16 8.32 -1.15 -6.69
N TRP A 17 7.49 -2.11 -6.33
CA TRP A 17 6.53 -2.00 -5.24
C TRP A 17 6.92 -2.89 -4.07
N PHE A 18 6.45 -2.54 -2.88
CA PHE A 18 6.64 -3.31 -1.66
C PHE A 18 5.28 -3.56 -1.00
N VAL A 19 5.07 -4.77 -0.45
CA VAL A 19 3.87 -5.08 0.32
C VAL A 19 4.19 -5.06 1.81
N ALA A 20 3.65 -4.08 2.51
CA ALA A 20 3.63 -4.03 3.97
C ALA A 20 2.37 -4.71 4.48
N SER A 21 2.42 -5.35 5.64
CA SER A 21 1.23 -5.92 6.24
C SER A 21 1.26 -5.84 7.75
N ALA A 22 0.10 -5.53 8.33
CA ALA A 22 -0.05 -5.40 9.77
C ALA A 22 -1.40 -5.96 10.21
N SER A 23 -1.39 -6.74 11.30
CA SER A 23 -2.61 -7.20 11.95
C SER A 23 -3.07 -6.17 12.97
N THR A 24 -4.38 -5.97 13.07
CA THR A 24 -4.95 -5.08 14.10
C THR A 24 -5.48 -5.89 15.28
N ASP A 25 -5.51 -5.27 16.47
CA ASP A 25 -6.14 -5.88 17.64
C ASP A 25 -7.66 -5.72 17.68
N HIS A 26 -8.22 -4.98 16.74
CA HIS A 26 -9.65 -4.71 16.66
C HIS A 26 -10.39 -5.91 16.07
N GLN A 27 -11.49 -6.29 16.72
CA GLN A 27 -12.38 -7.33 16.22
C GLN A 27 -13.32 -6.76 15.17
N ILE A 28 -13.56 -7.53 14.11
CA ILE A 28 -14.56 -7.22 13.09
C ILE A 28 -15.81 -8.07 13.35
N ALA A 29 -16.97 -7.43 13.39
CA ALA A 29 -18.26 -8.09 13.47
C ALA A 29 -18.86 -8.35 12.07
N SER A 30 -19.75 -9.31 11.99
CA SER A 30 -20.57 -9.50 10.80
C SER A 30 -21.52 -8.31 10.61
N SER A 31 -21.69 -7.87 9.36
CA SER A 31 -22.67 -6.84 9.00
C SER A 31 -24.12 -7.35 9.11
N ILE A 32 -24.32 -8.67 9.04
CA ILE A 32 -25.64 -9.32 9.11
C ILE A 32 -26.03 -9.60 10.57
N ASP A 33 -25.08 -10.11 11.37
CA ASP A 33 -25.28 -10.44 12.78
C ASP A 33 -24.14 -9.86 13.61
N ARG A 34 -24.41 -8.72 14.25
CA ARG A 34 -23.42 -7.98 15.04
C ARG A 34 -22.95 -8.72 16.30
N SER A 35 -23.66 -9.76 16.74
CA SER A 35 -23.21 -10.62 17.85
C SER A 35 -22.09 -11.57 17.41
N ARG A 36 -21.96 -11.83 16.11
CA ARG A 36 -20.94 -12.71 15.54
C ARG A 36 -19.68 -11.92 15.20
N ILE A 37 -18.63 -12.20 15.96
CA ILE A 37 -17.27 -11.73 15.66
C ILE A 37 -16.64 -12.62 14.59
N LEU A 38 -16.18 -12.00 13.50
CA LEU A 38 -15.53 -12.67 12.37
C LEU A 38 -14.04 -12.89 12.59
N GLY A 39 -13.40 -12.05 13.41
CA GLY A 39 -11.98 -12.18 13.76
C GLY A 39 -11.24 -10.85 13.74
N LYS A 40 -9.91 -10.94 13.89
CA LYS A 40 -9.00 -9.80 13.76
C LYS A 40 -8.57 -9.67 12.30
N PRO A 41 -8.68 -8.48 11.68
CA PRO A 41 -8.28 -8.30 10.30
C PRO A 41 -6.76 -8.11 10.19
N THR A 42 -6.22 -8.58 9.08
CA THR A 42 -4.88 -8.23 8.61
C THR A 42 -5.02 -7.26 7.43
N VAL A 43 -4.31 -6.14 7.52
CA VAL A 43 -4.24 -5.12 6.48
C VAL A 43 -3.00 -5.36 5.66
N HIS A 44 -3.16 -5.41 4.34
CA HIS A 44 -2.08 -5.48 3.37
C HIS A 44 -2.07 -4.18 2.58
N LEU A 45 -0.93 -3.49 2.54
CA LEU A 45 -0.73 -2.24 1.80
C LEU A 45 0.35 -2.46 0.74
N VAL A 46 0.08 -2.03 -0.48
CA VAL A 46 1.05 -2.00 -1.56
C VAL A 46 1.57 -0.57 -1.67
N LEU A 47 2.88 -0.40 -1.58
CA LEU A 47 3.56 0.89 -1.66
C LEU A 47 4.45 0.96 -2.89
N ASP A 48 4.43 2.08 -3.58
CA ASP A 48 5.49 2.43 -4.53
C ASP A 48 6.76 2.82 -3.76
N ARG A 49 7.88 2.15 -4.02
CA ARG A 49 9.09 2.34 -3.19
C ARG A 49 9.73 3.70 -3.37
N TRP A 50 9.57 4.31 -4.55
CA TRP A 50 10.22 5.57 -4.88
C TRP A 50 9.46 6.75 -4.24
N SER A 51 8.14 6.80 -4.38
CA SER A 51 7.28 7.85 -3.82
C SER A 51 6.77 7.58 -2.41
N GLN A 52 6.87 6.33 -1.93
CA GLN A 52 6.20 5.83 -0.73
C GLN A 52 4.67 5.93 -0.77
N MET A 53 4.08 6.22 -1.94
CA MET A 53 2.64 6.29 -2.09
C MET A 53 2.02 4.91 -1.90
N ILE A 54 0.97 4.82 -1.08
CA ILE A 54 0.19 3.59 -0.97
C ILE A 54 -0.66 3.49 -2.23
N VAL A 55 -0.34 2.54 -3.11
CA VAL A 55 -0.98 2.39 -4.42
C VAL A 55 -2.15 1.40 -4.42
N GLY A 56 -2.20 0.50 -3.43
CA GLY A 56 -3.28 -0.46 -3.28
C GLY A 56 -3.39 -0.99 -1.85
N SER A 57 -4.54 -1.57 -1.53
CA SER A 57 -4.79 -2.13 -0.20
C SER A 57 -5.77 -3.30 -0.22
N HIS A 58 -5.65 -4.18 0.78
CA HIS A 58 -6.63 -5.21 1.04
C HIS A 58 -6.75 -5.49 2.54
N VAL A 59 -7.95 -5.91 2.96
CA VAL A 59 -8.22 -6.35 4.34
C VAL A 59 -8.71 -7.78 4.30
N SER A 60 -7.91 -8.68 4.87
CA SER A 60 -8.18 -10.11 4.99
C SER A 60 -8.62 -10.46 6.43
N LEU A 61 -9.51 -11.45 6.55
CA LEU A 61 -9.90 -12.07 7.82
C LEU A 61 -9.37 -13.51 7.93
N GLU A 62 -8.68 -13.98 6.90
CA GLU A 62 -8.17 -15.34 6.79
C GLU A 62 -6.70 -15.42 7.20
N GLU A 63 -6.30 -16.58 7.70
CA GLU A 63 -4.91 -16.91 7.98
C GLU A 63 -4.20 -17.28 6.67
N GLY A 64 -3.67 -16.27 5.96
CA GLY A 64 -3.02 -16.48 4.68
C GLY A 64 -2.45 -15.20 4.09
N PHE A 65 -1.13 -15.03 4.23
CA PHE A 65 -0.47 -13.78 3.85
C PHE A 65 -0.50 -13.52 2.34
N GLN A 66 -0.34 -14.58 1.52
CA GLN A 66 -0.09 -14.44 0.09
C GLN A 66 -1.33 -14.05 -0.71
N LEU A 67 -2.50 -14.63 -0.42
CA LEU A 67 -3.74 -14.24 -1.10
C LEU A 67 -4.11 -12.78 -0.78
N GLY A 68 -3.96 -12.35 0.47
CA GLY A 68 -4.16 -10.95 0.86
C GLY A 68 -3.24 -9.98 0.11
N CYS A 69 -1.96 -10.33 -0.05
CA CYS A 69 -1.02 -9.56 -0.86
C CYS A 69 -1.44 -9.48 -2.33
N LEU A 70 -1.89 -10.59 -2.92
CA LEU A 70 -2.32 -10.62 -4.32
C LEU A 70 -3.57 -9.77 -4.55
N LEU A 71 -4.54 -9.82 -3.64
CA LEU A 71 -5.75 -8.99 -3.70
C LEU A 71 -5.44 -7.50 -3.47
N ALA A 72 -4.44 -7.19 -2.64
CA ALA A 72 -3.96 -5.81 -2.47
C ALA A 72 -3.27 -5.31 -3.75
N PHE A 73 -2.50 -6.17 -4.40
CA PHE A 73 -1.91 -5.89 -5.72
C PHE A 73 -2.99 -5.67 -6.78
N GLU A 74 -4.01 -6.53 -6.86
CA GLU A 74 -5.14 -6.35 -7.78
C GLU A 74 -5.86 -5.01 -7.52
N ASN A 75 -6.06 -4.65 -6.25
CA ASN A 75 -6.61 -3.35 -5.90
C ASN A 75 -5.72 -2.18 -6.37
N ALA A 76 -4.40 -2.35 -6.40
CA ALA A 76 -3.49 -1.34 -6.92
C ALA A 76 -3.71 -1.05 -8.41
N LEU A 77 -4.14 -2.07 -9.17
CA LEU A 77 -4.46 -1.94 -10.60
C LEU A 77 -5.88 -1.37 -10.85
N ALA A 78 -6.74 -1.36 -9.83
CA ALA A 78 -8.13 -0.92 -9.98
C ALA A 78 -8.27 0.60 -10.11
N GLU A 79 -9.30 1.03 -10.84
CA GLU A 79 -9.72 2.43 -10.96
C GLU A 79 -10.21 2.96 -9.60
N LYS A 80 -9.50 3.96 -9.06
CA LYS A 80 -9.62 4.37 -7.65
C LYS A 80 -10.91 5.10 -7.34
N ILE A 81 -11.48 5.85 -8.28
CA ILE A 81 -12.76 6.56 -8.10
C ILE A 81 -13.88 5.53 -7.91
N SER A 82 -13.96 4.52 -8.77
CA SER A 82 -14.96 3.45 -8.67
C SER A 82 -14.78 2.58 -7.44
N PHE A 83 -13.53 2.30 -7.04
CA PHE A 83 -13.24 1.61 -5.80
C PHE A 83 -13.71 2.40 -4.57
N CYS A 84 -13.35 3.68 -4.47
CA CYS A 84 -13.74 4.55 -3.34
C CYS A 84 -15.26 4.76 -3.28
N ARG A 85 -15.92 4.90 -4.44
CA ARG A 85 -17.38 5.05 -4.53
C ARG A 85 -18.14 3.86 -3.93
N LYS A 86 -17.64 2.63 -4.07
CA LYS A 86 -18.24 1.42 -3.44
C LYS A 86 -18.24 1.50 -1.91
N LEU A 87 -17.34 2.28 -1.32
CA LEU A 87 -17.24 2.56 0.11
C LEU A 87 -17.97 3.85 0.53
N GLY A 88 -18.59 4.55 -0.43
CA GLY A 88 -19.27 5.83 -0.20
C GLY A 88 -18.29 6.98 0.07
N ILE A 89 -17.12 6.95 -0.57
CA ILE A 89 -16.11 8.00 -0.55
C ILE A 89 -16.03 8.58 -1.97
N GLU A 90 -16.18 9.90 -2.09
CA GLU A 90 -16.05 10.62 -3.35
C GLU A 90 -14.66 11.24 -3.43
N ILE A 91 -13.98 10.98 -4.54
CA ILE A 91 -12.65 11.51 -4.85
C ILE A 91 -12.58 11.90 -6.33
N SER A 92 -11.63 12.74 -6.66
CA SER A 92 -11.18 13.01 -8.03
C SER A 92 -9.99 12.11 -8.39
N ASP A 93 -9.65 12.05 -9.68
CA ASP A 93 -8.46 11.31 -10.15
C ASP A 93 -7.17 11.85 -9.52
N ALA A 94 -7.11 13.16 -9.25
CA ALA A 94 -5.95 13.80 -8.64
C ALA A 94 -5.71 13.39 -7.18
N ASP A 95 -6.73 12.92 -6.46
CA ASP A 95 -6.60 12.53 -5.04
C ASP A 95 -5.98 11.12 -4.88
N TYR A 96 -6.12 10.28 -5.92
CA TYR A 96 -5.58 8.91 -5.92
C TYR A 96 -5.28 8.40 -7.35
N PRO A 97 -4.26 8.95 -8.04
CA PRO A 97 -4.07 8.76 -9.49
C PRO A 97 -3.50 7.39 -9.89
N CYS A 98 -3.12 6.52 -8.96
CA CYS A 98 -2.43 5.29 -9.29
C CYS A 98 -3.40 4.15 -9.66
N HIS A 99 -3.30 3.68 -10.90
CA HIS A 99 -4.01 2.50 -11.41
C HIS A 99 -3.15 1.76 -12.46
N HIS A 100 -1.83 1.91 -12.33
CA HIS A 100 -0.82 1.36 -13.23
C HIS A 100 -0.23 0.08 -12.65
N ILE A 101 0.56 -0.64 -13.43
CA ILE A 101 1.23 -1.87 -12.98
C ILE A 101 2.73 -1.66 -12.83
N CYS A 102 3.35 -2.28 -11.82
CA CYS A 102 4.79 -2.25 -11.63
C CYS A 102 5.54 -3.28 -12.50
N GLU A 103 6.87 -3.23 -12.45
CA GLU A 103 7.75 -4.25 -13.05
C GLU A 103 8.10 -5.35 -12.04
N SER A 104 8.26 -5.00 -10.77
CA SER A 104 8.57 -5.96 -9.73
C SER A 104 7.92 -5.67 -8.39
N LEU A 105 7.63 -6.75 -7.66
CA LEU A 105 7.06 -6.72 -6.33
C LEU A 105 8.06 -7.35 -5.34
N LEU A 106 8.44 -6.58 -4.32
CA LEU A 106 9.30 -7.02 -3.23
C LEU A 106 8.47 -7.59 -2.09
N LEU A 107 8.89 -8.76 -1.60
CA LEU A 107 8.25 -9.45 -0.48
C LEU A 107 9.26 -9.78 0.60
N GLY A 108 8.91 -9.54 1.86
CA GLY A 108 9.74 -9.90 3.02
C GLY A 108 9.74 -11.40 3.38
N PHE A 109 9.12 -12.25 2.56
CA PHE A 109 8.94 -13.67 2.80
C PHE A 109 9.12 -14.46 1.49
N THR A 110 9.35 -15.77 1.59
CA THR A 110 9.46 -16.65 0.42
C THR A 110 8.06 -16.91 -0.17
N PRO A 111 7.76 -16.45 -1.40
CA PRO A 111 6.46 -16.70 -2.03
C PRO A 111 6.32 -18.17 -2.41
N THR A 112 5.07 -18.63 -2.52
CA THR A 112 4.79 -19.91 -3.18
C THR A 112 4.99 -19.78 -4.69
N GLU A 113 5.15 -20.92 -5.36
CA GLU A 113 5.21 -20.98 -6.83
C GLU A 113 3.92 -20.43 -7.45
N TRP A 114 2.75 -20.81 -6.90
CA TRP A 114 1.45 -20.30 -7.33
C TRP A 114 1.39 -18.77 -7.29
N PHE A 115 1.81 -18.15 -6.18
CA PHE A 115 1.80 -16.69 -6.05
C PHE A 115 2.72 -16.03 -7.08
N SER A 116 3.93 -16.58 -7.25
CA SER A 116 4.92 -16.04 -8.18
C SER A 116 4.44 -16.14 -9.63
N ASN A 117 3.86 -17.29 -10.01
CA ASN A 117 3.30 -17.52 -11.34
C ASN A 117 2.11 -16.59 -11.60
N SER A 118 1.25 -16.37 -10.61
CA SER A 118 0.08 -15.47 -10.73
C SER A 118 0.51 -14.04 -11.09
N LEU A 119 1.59 -13.52 -10.50
CA LEU A 119 2.11 -12.19 -10.82
C LEU A 119 2.88 -12.16 -12.14
N LEU A 120 3.57 -13.26 -12.48
CA LEU A 120 4.29 -13.39 -13.73
C LEU A 120 3.36 -13.33 -14.94
N GLU A 121 2.12 -13.83 -14.82
CA GLU A 121 1.08 -13.67 -15.86
C GLU A 121 0.78 -12.20 -16.19
N PHE A 122 0.91 -11.31 -15.21
CA PHE A 122 0.80 -9.86 -15.42
C PHE A 122 2.15 -9.21 -15.81
N GLY A 123 3.19 -10.00 -16.03
CA GLY A 123 4.55 -9.53 -16.32
C GLY A 123 5.24 -8.87 -15.12
N VAL A 124 4.85 -9.24 -13.89
CA VAL A 124 5.45 -8.70 -12.65
C VAL A 124 6.38 -9.74 -12.06
N HIS A 125 7.63 -9.34 -11.81
CA HIS A 125 8.63 -10.20 -11.19
C HIS A 125 8.60 -10.09 -9.66
N VAL A 126 8.48 -11.23 -8.98
CA VAL A 126 8.65 -11.27 -7.52
C VAL A 126 10.13 -11.33 -7.18
N LYS A 127 10.57 -10.44 -6.28
CA LYS A 127 11.96 -10.32 -5.85
C LYS A 127 12.07 -10.37 -4.32
N SER A 128 13.19 -10.90 -3.83
CA SER A 128 13.56 -10.79 -2.42
C SER A 128 14.36 -9.50 -2.19
N PRO A 129 14.06 -8.74 -1.12
CA PRO A 129 14.78 -7.51 -0.81
C PRO A 129 16.23 -7.81 -0.38
N ASN A 130 17.15 -6.96 -0.81
CA ASN A 130 18.53 -6.95 -0.28
C ASN A 130 18.56 -6.35 1.14
N SER A 131 19.72 -6.40 1.81
CA SER A 131 19.86 -5.95 3.21
C SER A 131 19.41 -4.50 3.45
N ARG A 132 19.69 -3.59 2.51
CA ARG A 132 19.29 -2.18 2.61
C ARG A 132 17.78 -2.02 2.42
N GLN A 133 17.22 -2.69 1.42
CA GLN A 133 15.78 -2.71 1.16
C GLN A 133 15.03 -3.28 2.37
N SER A 134 15.50 -4.38 2.96
CA SER A 134 14.90 -4.99 4.15
C SER A 134 14.93 -4.04 5.36
N ALA A 135 16.04 -3.32 5.58
CA ALA A 135 16.14 -2.35 6.67
C ALA A 135 15.18 -1.16 6.48
N GLN A 136 14.99 -0.68 5.25
CA GLN A 136 14.04 0.37 4.93
C GLN A 136 12.59 -0.12 5.09
N ASN A 137 12.28 -1.30 4.57
CA ASN A 137 10.97 -1.94 4.67
C ASN A 137 10.55 -2.10 6.15
N ALA A 138 11.45 -2.53 7.02
CA ALA A 138 11.16 -2.64 8.46
C ALA A 138 10.78 -1.30 9.11
N LYS A 139 11.38 -0.18 8.68
CA LYS A 139 11.02 1.16 9.17
C LYS A 139 9.65 1.60 8.67
N ILE A 140 9.36 1.34 7.39
CA ILE A 140 8.07 1.62 6.77
C ILE A 140 6.96 0.81 7.48
N GLU A 141 7.18 -0.49 7.65
CA GLU A 141 6.26 -1.38 8.36
C GLU A 141 6.03 -0.96 9.80
N ALA A 142 7.06 -0.51 10.52
CA ALA A 142 6.90 0.01 11.87
C ALA A 142 6.04 1.28 11.91
N SER A 143 6.28 2.22 10.98
CA SER A 143 5.49 3.45 10.88
C SER A 143 4.03 3.17 10.54
N LEU A 144 3.78 2.44 9.44
CA LEU A 144 2.43 2.11 8.99
C LEU A 144 1.71 1.18 9.96
N GLY A 145 2.44 0.27 10.60
CA GLY A 145 1.89 -0.65 11.58
C GLY A 145 1.31 0.07 12.79
N HIS A 146 2.00 1.09 13.30
CA HIS A 146 1.49 1.95 14.37
C HIS A 146 0.17 2.63 13.95
N ASP A 147 0.13 3.18 12.74
CA ASP A 147 -1.06 3.88 12.24
C ASP A 147 -2.22 2.92 12.00
N ILE A 148 -1.96 1.77 11.39
CA ILE A 148 -2.95 0.70 11.14
C ILE A 148 -3.53 0.16 12.46
N LEU A 149 -2.69 -0.04 13.48
CA LEU A 149 -3.14 -0.43 14.81
C LEU A 149 -4.10 0.62 15.41
N SER A 150 -3.89 1.90 15.13
CA SER A 150 -4.72 2.99 15.64
C SER A 150 -6.08 3.15 14.92
N LEU A 151 -6.24 2.61 13.70
CA LEU A 151 -7.43 2.84 12.86
C LEU A 151 -8.75 2.40 13.50
N GLY A 152 -8.76 1.30 14.26
CA GLY A 152 -9.97 0.86 14.94
C GLY A 152 -10.27 1.61 16.25
N SER A 153 -9.31 2.40 16.76
CA SER A 153 -9.48 3.21 17.96
C SER A 153 -10.12 4.57 17.64
N CYS A 154 -9.86 5.13 16.46
CA CYS A 154 -10.47 6.40 16.02
C CYS A 154 -12.00 6.31 15.80
N GLY A 155 -12.54 5.12 15.53
CA GLY A 155 -13.98 4.89 15.43
C GLY A 155 -14.74 4.97 16.78
N ALA A 156 -14.04 5.05 17.92
CA ALA A 156 -14.67 5.14 19.23
C ALA A 156 -15.23 6.54 19.56
N SER A 157 -14.90 7.56 18.75
CA SER A 157 -15.44 8.92 18.92
C SER A 157 -16.83 9.10 18.28
N ASP A 158 -17.16 8.30 17.27
CA ASP A 158 -18.54 8.16 16.77
C ASP A 158 -19.36 7.30 17.74
N ARG A 159 -19.91 7.96 18.77
CA ARG A 159 -20.82 7.39 19.80
C ARG A 159 -22.02 6.59 19.26
N GLN A 160 -22.23 6.55 17.95
CA GLN A 160 -23.31 5.80 17.29
C GLN A 160 -22.94 4.35 16.95
N LEU A 161 -21.65 3.98 16.96
CA LEU A 161 -21.20 2.61 16.72
C LEU A 161 -20.80 1.99 18.06
N ASN A 162 -21.54 0.96 18.50
CA ASN A 162 -21.25 0.19 19.72
C ASN A 162 -19.91 -0.58 19.60
N GLY A 163 -18.79 0.12 19.55
CA GLY A 163 -17.41 -0.36 19.76
C GLY A 163 -16.82 -1.33 18.73
N ILE A 164 -17.62 -1.98 17.87
CA ILE A 164 -17.15 -3.06 16.98
C ILE A 164 -17.59 -2.77 15.53
N LEU A 165 -16.61 -2.63 14.64
CA LEU A 165 -16.80 -2.31 13.22
C LEU A 165 -17.14 -3.56 12.41
N ASP A 166 -17.92 -3.40 11.34
CA ASP A 166 -17.97 -4.41 10.27
C ASP A 166 -16.85 -4.20 9.25
N LEU A 167 -16.65 -5.19 8.38
CA LEU A 167 -15.58 -5.16 7.37
C LEU A 167 -15.69 -3.98 6.39
N LYS A 168 -16.91 -3.56 6.03
CA LYS A 168 -17.11 -2.43 5.10
C LYS A 168 -16.76 -1.12 5.79
N GLN A 169 -17.17 -0.94 7.05
CA GLN A 169 -16.82 0.22 7.87
C GLN A 169 -15.30 0.31 8.07
N PHE A 170 -14.65 -0.80 8.39
CA PHE A 170 -13.20 -0.84 8.55
C PHE A 170 -12.47 -0.51 7.25
N ARG A 171 -12.89 -1.07 6.11
CA ARG A 171 -12.34 -0.73 4.79
C ARG A 171 -12.52 0.75 4.44
N ARG A 172 -13.66 1.36 4.80
CA ARG A 172 -13.90 2.80 4.62
C ARG A 172 -12.89 3.63 5.41
N LEU A 173 -12.68 3.30 6.69
CA LEU A 173 -11.68 3.98 7.53
C LEU A 173 -10.26 3.82 6.96
N LEU A 174 -9.91 2.61 6.52
CA LEU A 174 -8.60 2.36 5.91
C LEU A 174 -8.39 3.22 4.67
N VAL A 175 -9.37 3.32 3.77
CA VAL A 175 -9.24 4.14 2.56
C VAL A 175 -9.16 5.64 2.90
N GLN A 176 -9.91 6.11 3.89
CA GLN A 176 -9.78 7.50 4.37
C GLN A 176 -8.38 7.78 4.92
N TYR A 177 -7.82 6.84 5.67
CA TYR A 177 -6.43 6.92 6.14
C TYR A 177 -5.45 6.94 4.97
N ILE A 178 -5.60 6.07 3.98
CA ILE A 178 -4.74 6.03 2.79
C ILE A 178 -4.77 7.36 2.05
N LEU A 179 -5.96 7.95 1.86
CA LEU A 179 -6.11 9.25 1.21
C LEU A 179 -5.42 10.35 2.03
N HIS A 180 -5.60 10.38 3.35
CA HIS A 180 -4.91 11.33 4.22
C HIS A 180 -3.39 11.14 4.17
N TYR A 181 -2.91 9.89 4.26
CA TYR A 181 -1.49 9.55 4.19
C TYR A 181 -0.88 10.02 2.87
N ASN A 182 -1.48 9.63 1.74
CA ASN A 182 -0.96 9.95 0.42
C ASN A 182 -0.92 11.46 0.13
N ASN A 183 -1.92 12.22 0.62
CA ASN A 183 -2.10 13.63 0.25
C ASN A 183 -1.56 14.63 1.28
N HIS A 184 -1.33 14.22 2.54
CA HIS A 184 -1.03 15.17 3.63
C HIS A 184 0.10 14.72 4.56
N GLN A 185 0.43 13.42 4.62
CA GLN A 185 1.49 12.96 5.51
C GLN A 185 2.85 13.38 4.97
N LYS A 186 3.58 14.16 5.76
CA LYS A 186 5.00 14.42 5.50
C LYS A 186 5.81 13.20 5.91
N LEU A 187 6.53 12.64 4.95
CA LEU A 187 7.42 11.51 5.17
C LEU A 187 8.69 12.00 5.83
N GLU A 188 9.19 11.19 6.76
CA GLU A 188 10.52 11.40 7.32
C GLU A 188 11.59 11.14 6.25
N PRO A 189 12.63 11.98 6.14
CA PRO A 189 13.64 11.84 5.08
C PRO A 189 14.30 10.47 5.00
N TYR A 190 14.40 9.74 6.12
CA TYR A 190 14.99 8.39 6.16
C TYR A 190 14.10 7.29 5.58
N LEU A 191 12.80 7.54 5.41
CA LEU A 191 11.86 6.61 4.78
C LEU A 191 12.05 6.62 3.26
N ILE A 192 12.62 7.70 2.74
CA ILE A 192 12.99 7.89 1.35
C ILE A 192 14.52 7.77 1.28
N ASP A 193 15.08 7.30 0.18
CA ASP A 193 16.55 7.23 0.06
C ASP A 193 17.15 8.66 0.00
N GLU A 194 18.36 8.83 0.53
CA GLU A 194 19.06 10.11 0.79
C GLU A 194 19.23 11.04 -0.44
N GLN A 195 18.97 10.54 -1.65
CA GLN A 195 19.11 11.25 -2.92
C GLN A 195 17.90 12.13 -3.28
N THR A 196 16.79 12.04 -2.55
CA THR A 196 15.51 12.73 -2.87
C THR A 196 15.41 14.12 -2.20
N ASP A 197 16.47 14.53 -1.51
CA ASP A 197 16.50 15.60 -0.51
C ASP A 197 16.39 17.04 -1.06
N GLN A 198 16.33 17.23 -2.38
CA GLN A 198 16.64 18.55 -2.93
C GLN A 198 15.45 19.48 -3.21
N HIS A 199 14.20 19.05 -3.45
CA HIS A 199 13.22 19.99 -4.02
C HIS A 199 11.72 19.87 -3.71
N THR A 200 11.25 19.03 -2.77
CA THR A 200 9.79 18.92 -2.53
C THR A 200 9.46 18.65 -1.06
N ASP A 201 8.32 19.17 -0.57
CA ASP A 201 7.69 18.60 0.63
C ASP A 201 7.54 17.09 0.40
N LEU A 202 8.05 16.28 1.33
CA LEU A 202 8.11 14.82 1.17
C LEU A 202 6.73 14.18 1.38
N VAL A 203 5.74 14.60 0.59
CA VAL A 203 4.39 14.06 0.60
C VAL A 203 4.27 13.03 -0.53
N PRO A 204 3.70 11.83 -0.28
CA PRO A 204 3.73 10.74 -1.25
C PRO A 204 3.15 11.11 -2.62
N ILE A 205 2.05 11.87 -2.66
CA ILE A 205 1.43 12.26 -3.93
C ILE A 205 2.23 13.29 -4.71
N ASP A 206 2.91 14.21 -4.02
CA ASP A 206 3.77 15.21 -4.66
C ASP A 206 5.00 14.55 -5.27
N LEU A 207 5.57 13.58 -4.55
CA LEU A 207 6.62 12.72 -5.08
C LEU A 207 6.12 11.99 -6.32
N TRP A 208 5.02 11.24 -6.22
CA TRP A 208 4.43 10.49 -7.33
C TRP A 208 4.26 11.38 -8.59
N ASN A 209 3.65 12.55 -8.44
CA ASN A 209 3.45 13.50 -9.53
C ASN A 209 4.77 14.04 -10.11
N TRP A 210 5.77 14.31 -9.26
CA TRP A 210 7.10 14.70 -9.72
C TRP A 210 7.78 13.58 -10.52
N GLY A 211 7.63 12.33 -10.07
CA GLY A 211 8.15 11.15 -10.75
C GLY A 211 7.53 10.97 -12.13
N LEU A 212 6.24 11.27 -12.29
CA LEU A 212 5.56 11.23 -13.59
C LEU A 212 6.13 12.27 -14.56
N CYS A 213 6.38 13.49 -14.08
CA CYS A 213 6.93 14.58 -14.89
C CYS A 213 8.41 14.37 -15.26
N SER A 214 9.18 13.73 -14.37
CA SER A 214 10.64 13.58 -14.51
C SER A 214 11.06 12.29 -15.22
N SER A 215 10.17 11.29 -15.26
CA SER A 215 10.46 10.00 -15.89
C SER A 215 10.04 10.00 -17.36
N SER A 216 10.99 9.73 -18.26
CA SER A 216 10.68 9.45 -19.67
C SER A 216 9.96 8.11 -19.89
N ASN A 217 9.79 7.31 -18.84
CA ASN A 217 9.12 6.01 -18.88
C ASN A 217 7.61 6.19 -18.79
N SER A 218 6.90 5.82 -19.86
CA SER A 218 5.45 5.70 -19.85
C SER A 218 5.02 4.64 -18.84
N LEU A 219 4.10 4.99 -17.93
CA LEU A 219 3.54 4.03 -17.02
C LEU A 219 2.79 2.93 -17.78
N ARG A 220 3.04 1.68 -17.40
CA ARG A 220 2.35 0.52 -17.98
C ARG A 220 0.94 0.44 -17.39
N ALA A 221 -0.07 0.35 -18.24
CA ALA A 221 -1.42 -0.03 -17.82
C ALA A 221 -1.48 -1.53 -17.54
N ALA A 222 -2.31 -1.95 -16.59
CA ALA A 222 -2.56 -3.37 -16.37
C ALA A 222 -3.15 -4.02 -17.63
N PRO A 223 -2.79 -5.27 -17.97
CA PRO A 223 -3.21 -5.94 -19.20
C PRO A 223 -4.68 -6.40 -19.21
N PHE A 224 -5.56 -5.81 -18.39
CA PHE A 224 -6.98 -6.16 -18.42
C PHE A 224 -7.55 -5.77 -19.79
N GLU A 225 -8.05 -6.77 -20.50
CA GLU A 225 -8.56 -6.66 -21.87
C GLU A 225 -9.58 -5.51 -22.01
N ARG A 226 -9.56 -4.90 -23.20
CA ARG A 226 -10.60 -3.99 -23.70
C ARG A 226 -11.95 -4.70 -23.85
#